data_AF-A0ABD2P5R4-F1
#
_entry.id   AF-A0ABD2P5R4-F1
#
_cell.length_a   1.000
_cell.length_b   1.000
_cell.length_c   1.000
_cell.angle_alpha   90.00
_cell.angle_beta   90.00
_cell.angle_gamma   90.00
#
_symmetry.space_group_name_H-M   'P 1'
#
loop_
_entity.id
_entity.type
_entity.pdbx_description
1 polymer ?
#
loop_
_entity_poly.entity_id
_entity_poly.type
_entity_poly.pdbx_seq_one_letter_code
_entity_poly.pdbx_strand_id
1 'polypeptide(L)'
;MEHEGQIEVVISDYILTPLSCSSLISEIVKCLIYQKCQIPYSYNWLKSAINRRRRQEKEAENEDNLSKRNINFTVENHFRTASKLYDDVEEAMKELGGELTRSIVSEVVILFGPTPICPKEVCTIRLPKLAYGHFEESHVKDALKHQHKALRQVFLSNIWMDTVDSAIPCTNTYIFIKKDDASHTKHFKPCDPLRFQMSVKQYSINLTWECSKESLCCKNLTVFCEKSQSHIRQNEVELSVLPTDKQMWYQFEYSIKGFKNVYVNKSAACDLW
;
A
#
# COMPACT_ATOMS: atom_id res chain seq x y z
N MET A 1 19.54 19.50 15.34
CA MET A 1 19.70 18.43 14.33
C MET A 1 18.78 17.31 14.75
N GLU A 2 17.54 17.30 14.29
CA GLU A 2 16.69 16.11 14.46
C GLU A 2 17.13 15.10 13.39
N HIS A 3 17.62 13.95 13.84
CA HIS A 3 18.05 12.86 12.97
C HIS A 3 16.83 12.30 12.23
N GLU A 4 16.88 12.26 10.90
CA GLU A 4 15.95 11.46 10.10
C GLU A 4 16.12 9.99 10.51
N GLY A 5 15.10 9.41 11.14
CA GLY A 5 15.17 8.03 11.61
C GLY A 5 15.20 7.06 10.43
N GLN A 6 16.12 6.09 10.44
CA GLN A 6 16.21 5.07 9.38
C GLN A 6 15.97 3.67 9.94
N ILE A 7 14.99 2.97 9.36
CA ILE A 7 14.64 1.59 9.68
C ILE A 7 15.21 0.71 8.57
N GLU A 8 16.23 -0.08 8.89
CA GLU A 8 16.80 -1.05 7.96
C GLU A 8 16.02 -2.37 8.02
N VAL A 9 15.59 -2.87 6.86
CA VAL A 9 14.85 -4.13 6.73
C VAL A 9 15.56 -5.02 5.73
N VAL A 10 16.06 -6.16 6.21
CA VAL A 10 16.76 -7.14 5.38
C VAL A 10 15.84 -8.33 5.09
N ILE A 11 15.61 -8.59 3.81
CA ILE A 11 14.82 -9.70 3.29
C ILE A 11 15.79 -10.76 2.74
N SER A 12 16.24 -11.66 3.61
CA SER A 12 17.16 -12.75 3.25
C SER A 12 16.42 -13.99 2.73
N ASP A 13 17.08 -14.73 1.85
CA ASP A 13 16.68 -16.06 1.35
C ASP A 13 15.32 -16.07 0.62
N TYR A 14 14.91 -14.94 0.06
CA TYR A 14 13.65 -14.79 -0.66
C TYR A 14 13.81 -13.82 -1.83
N ILE A 15 13.20 -14.17 -2.97
CA ILE A 15 13.23 -13.34 -4.18
C ILE A 15 12.15 -12.28 -4.08
N LEU A 16 12.55 -11.02 -3.91
CA LEU A 16 11.63 -9.91 -3.78
C LEU A 16 11.15 -9.43 -5.16
N THR A 17 10.02 -9.97 -5.58
CA THR A 17 9.34 -9.63 -6.82
C THR A 17 8.47 -8.37 -6.70
N PRO A 18 8.05 -7.73 -7.81
CA PRO A 18 7.08 -6.64 -7.79
C PRO A 18 5.80 -6.93 -6.99
N LEU A 19 5.17 -8.10 -7.16
CA LEU A 19 3.94 -8.44 -6.45
C LEU A 19 4.17 -8.58 -4.93
N SER A 20 5.23 -9.28 -4.53
CA SER A 20 5.54 -9.49 -3.11
C SER A 20 5.96 -8.18 -2.43
N CYS A 21 6.72 -7.33 -3.12
CA CYS A 21 7.06 -5.99 -2.65
C CYS A 21 5.82 -5.10 -2.50
N SER A 22 4.93 -5.12 -3.50
CA SER A 22 3.64 -4.40 -3.43
C SER A 22 2.80 -4.84 -2.23
N SER A 23 2.72 -6.14 -1.96
CA SER A 23 2.00 -6.67 -0.81
C SER A 23 2.63 -6.20 0.51
N LEU A 24 3.96 -6.23 0.63
CA LEU A 24 4.67 -5.73 1.80
C LEU A 24 4.39 -4.24 2.04
N ILE A 25 4.52 -3.40 1.01
CA ILE A 25 4.24 -1.97 1.10
C ILE A 25 2.77 -1.73 1.48
N SER A 26 1.84 -2.51 0.93
CA SER A 26 0.42 -2.41 1.26
C SER A 26 0.16 -2.60 2.75
N GLU A 27 0.77 -3.60 3.38
CA GLU A 27 0.63 -3.83 4.81
C GLU A 27 1.30 -2.74 5.64
N ILE A 28 2.48 -2.23 5.22
CA ILE A 28 3.11 -1.07 5.88
C ILE A 28 2.18 0.15 5.85
N VAL A 29 1.59 0.48 4.69
CA VAL A 29 0.68 1.62 4.53
C VAL A 29 -0.57 1.46 5.38
N LYS A 30 -1.20 0.27 5.39
CA LYS A 30 -2.37 -0.01 6.24
C LYS A 30 -2.05 0.17 7.71
N CYS A 31 -0.88 -0.30 8.15
CA CYS A 31 -0.41 -0.11 9.51
C CYS A 31 -0.13 1.37 9.81
N LEU A 32 0.52 2.12 8.92
CA LEU A 32 0.77 3.55 9.08
C LEU A 32 -0.55 4.33 9.26
N ILE A 33 -1.54 4.09 8.41
CA ILE A 33 -2.85 4.75 8.47
C ILE A 33 -3.52 4.52 9.84
N TYR A 34 -3.42 3.30 10.38
CA TYR A 34 -3.95 3.00 11.71
C TYR A 34 -3.13 3.65 12.83
N GLN A 35 -1.81 3.46 12.84
CA GLN A 35 -0.92 3.98 13.88
C GLN A 35 -0.93 5.51 13.95
N LYS A 36 -1.13 6.19 12.81
CA LYS A 36 -1.24 7.65 12.74
C LYS A 36 -2.64 8.17 12.98
N CYS A 37 -3.53 7.35 13.55
CA CYS A 37 -4.91 7.72 13.88
C CYS A 37 -5.71 8.29 12.69
N GLN A 38 -5.39 7.85 11.47
CA GLN A 38 -6.18 8.21 10.27
C GLN A 38 -7.45 7.36 10.16
N ILE A 39 -7.44 6.19 10.80
CA ILE A 39 -8.64 5.37 11.03
C ILE A 39 -8.71 4.97 12.52
N PRO A 40 -9.92 4.84 13.08
CA PRO A 40 -10.09 4.50 14.50
C PRO A 40 -9.99 2.98 14.80
N TYR A 41 -9.94 2.13 13.77
CA TYR A 41 -9.91 0.66 13.91
C TYR A 41 -8.76 0.08 13.11
N SER A 42 -8.32 -1.13 13.47
CA SER A 42 -7.37 -1.84 12.62
C SER A 42 -7.95 -2.03 11.22
N TYR A 43 -7.09 -1.97 10.20
CA TYR A 43 -7.52 -2.07 8.81
C TYR A 43 -8.30 -3.37 8.53
N ASN A 44 -7.87 -4.49 9.13
CA ASN A 44 -8.53 -5.80 9.00
C ASN A 44 -9.93 -5.82 9.61
N TRP A 45 -10.12 -5.13 10.74
CA TRP A 45 -11.46 -4.98 11.34
C TRP A 45 -12.34 -4.14 10.42
N LEU A 46 -11.83 -3.01 9.92
CA LEU A 46 -12.57 -2.11 9.02
C LEU A 46 -13.02 -2.83 7.75
N LYS A 47 -12.11 -3.56 7.10
CA LYS A 47 -12.39 -4.41 5.94
C LYS A 47 -13.53 -5.40 6.21
N SER A 48 -13.44 -6.14 7.32
CA SER A 48 -14.46 -7.11 7.69
C SER A 48 -15.82 -6.46 7.93
N ALA A 49 -15.85 -5.33 8.63
CA ALA A 49 -17.07 -4.60 8.96
C ALA A 49 -17.75 -4.03 7.70
N ILE A 50 -16.96 -3.43 6.78
CA ILE A 50 -17.47 -2.92 5.51
C ILE A 50 -18.04 -4.02 4.64
N ASN A 51 -17.31 -5.13 4.48
CA ASN A 51 -17.75 -6.24 3.66
C ASN A 51 -19.03 -6.89 4.20
N ARG A 52 -19.13 -7.03 5.53
CA ARG A 52 -20.35 -7.51 6.19
C ARG A 52 -21.55 -6.61 5.87
N ARG A 53 -21.39 -5.30 6.03
CA ARG A 53 -22.49 -4.35 5.79
C ARG A 53 -22.88 -4.26 4.31
N ARG A 54 -21.92 -4.18 3.39
CA ARG A 54 -22.19 -4.22 1.94
C ARG A 54 -22.93 -5.49 1.51
N ARG A 55 -22.64 -6.62 2.16
CA ARG A 55 -23.35 -7.88 1.91
C ARG A 55 -24.80 -7.80 2.39
N GLN A 56 -25.04 -7.27 3.59
CA GLN A 56 -26.39 -7.07 4.12
C GLN A 56 -27.23 -6.11 3.27
N GLU A 57 -26.61 -5.03 2.76
CA GLU A 57 -27.28 -4.09 1.83
C GLU A 57 -27.71 -4.81 0.54
N LYS A 58 -26.85 -5.64 -0.05
CA LYS A 58 -27.20 -6.45 -1.24
C LYS A 58 -28.28 -7.50 -0.96
N GLU A 59 -28.26 -8.14 0.20
CA GLU A 59 -29.29 -9.11 0.59
C GLU A 59 -30.65 -8.41 0.80
N ALA A 60 -30.66 -7.21 1.40
CA ALA A 60 -31.86 -6.41 1.62
C ALA A 60 -32.42 -5.74 0.34
N GLU A 61 -31.60 -5.55 -0.71
CA GLU A 61 -32.07 -5.10 -2.03
C GLU A 61 -32.79 -6.22 -2.81
N ASN A 62 -32.48 -7.49 -2.52
CA ASN A 62 -33.08 -8.64 -3.20
C ASN A 62 -34.41 -9.10 -2.55
N GLU A 63 -34.60 -8.81 -1.27
CA GLU A 63 -35.89 -8.92 -0.61
C GLU A 63 -36.61 -7.58 -0.77
N ASP A 64 -37.79 -7.54 -1.41
CA ASP A 64 -38.62 -6.35 -1.71
C ASP A 64 -39.11 -5.54 -0.47
N ASN A 65 -38.40 -5.64 0.65
CA ASN A 65 -38.60 -4.97 1.92
C ASN A 65 -38.07 -3.53 1.88
N LEU A 66 -38.62 -2.70 0.97
CA LEU A 66 -38.45 -1.24 0.95
C LEU A 66 -39.17 -0.51 2.12
N SER A 67 -39.42 -1.21 3.23
CA SER A 67 -40.00 -0.61 4.43
C SER A 67 -38.93 0.19 5.18
N LYS A 68 -38.84 1.48 4.82
CA LYS A 68 -38.24 2.60 5.56
C LYS A 68 -37.50 2.17 6.84
N ARG A 69 -36.28 1.65 6.67
CA ARG A 69 -35.33 1.59 7.78
C ARG A 69 -35.22 3.03 8.26
N ASN A 70 -35.41 3.29 9.55
CA ASN A 70 -35.06 4.58 10.14
C ASN A 70 -33.54 4.72 10.04
N ILE A 71 -33.05 5.14 8.86
CA ILE A 71 -31.64 5.29 8.56
C ILE A 71 -31.17 6.47 9.38
N ASN A 72 -30.35 6.18 10.39
CA ASN A 72 -29.66 7.23 11.09
C ASN A 72 -28.63 7.85 10.12
N PHE A 73 -28.91 9.05 9.64
CA PHE A 73 -28.08 9.73 8.63
C PHE A 73 -26.63 9.89 9.08
N THR A 74 -26.38 10.06 10.39
CA THR A 74 -25.03 10.13 10.94
C THR A 74 -24.29 8.80 10.79
N VAL A 75 -24.95 7.68 11.08
CA VAL A 75 -24.38 6.33 10.91
C VAL A 75 -24.12 6.02 9.44
N GLU A 76 -25.06 6.38 8.57
CA GLU A 76 -24.94 6.25 7.12
C GLU A 76 -23.76 7.03 6.56
N ASN A 77 -23.65 8.32 6.91
CA ASN A 77 -22.57 9.17 6.44
C ASN A 77 -21.20 8.71 7.00
N HIS A 78 -21.15 8.24 8.24
CA HIS A 78 -19.95 7.65 8.83
C HIS A 78 -19.51 6.40 8.06
N PHE A 79 -20.45 5.51 7.73
CA PHE A 79 -20.15 4.34 6.91
C PHE A 79 -19.68 4.71 5.51
N ARG A 80 -20.34 5.64 4.82
CA ARG A 80 -19.90 6.10 3.49
C ARG A 80 -18.48 6.66 3.53
N THR A 81 -18.14 7.40 4.57
CA THR A 81 -16.79 7.94 4.77
C THR A 81 -15.78 6.81 4.97
N ALA A 82 -16.08 5.86 5.85
CA ALA A 82 -15.23 4.71 6.15
C ALA A 82 -15.04 3.79 4.93
N SER A 83 -16.14 3.51 4.22
CA SER A 83 -16.19 2.78 2.96
C SER A 83 -15.34 3.46 1.88
N LYS A 84 -15.48 4.77 1.72
CA LYS A 84 -14.70 5.53 0.75
C LYS A 84 -13.21 5.49 1.06
N LEU A 85 -12.80 5.68 2.31
CA LEU A 85 -11.39 5.54 2.69
C LEU A 85 -10.87 4.13 2.36
N TYR A 86 -11.63 3.08 2.67
CA TYR A 86 -11.24 1.71 2.37
C TYR A 86 -11.03 1.51 0.86
N ASP A 87 -11.96 1.97 0.02
CA ASP A 87 -11.84 1.86 -1.43
C ASP A 87 -10.65 2.70 -1.96
N ASP A 88 -10.47 3.92 -1.45
CA ASP A 88 -9.37 4.81 -1.85
C ASP A 88 -7.99 4.20 -1.49
N VAL A 89 -7.88 3.50 -0.34
CA VAL A 89 -6.66 2.79 0.06
C VAL A 89 -6.42 1.55 -0.80
N GLU A 90 -7.43 0.69 -0.99
CA GLU A 90 -7.26 -0.52 -1.82
C GLU A 90 -6.91 -0.16 -3.27
N GLU A 91 -7.54 0.89 -3.83
CA GLU A 91 -7.23 1.35 -5.19
C GLU A 91 -5.81 1.92 -5.26
N ALA A 92 -5.38 2.74 -4.30
CA ALA A 92 -4.01 3.25 -4.27
C ALA A 92 -2.97 2.12 -4.23
N MET A 93 -3.21 1.07 -3.44
CA MET A 93 -2.31 -0.08 -3.33
C MET A 93 -2.30 -0.94 -4.59
N LYS A 94 -3.47 -1.11 -5.22
CA LYS A 94 -3.59 -1.80 -6.52
C LYS A 94 -2.83 -1.07 -7.62
N GLU A 95 -3.01 0.23 -7.73
CA GLU A 95 -2.32 1.05 -8.74
C GLU A 95 -0.82 1.08 -8.49
N LEU A 96 -0.38 1.17 -7.23
CA LEU A 96 1.03 1.07 -6.85
C LEU A 96 1.64 -0.27 -7.27
N GLY A 97 0.95 -1.40 -7.05
CA GLY A 97 1.41 -2.71 -7.52
C GLY A 97 1.54 -2.78 -9.04
N GLY A 98 0.64 -2.09 -9.75
CA GLY A 98 0.73 -1.88 -11.19
C GLY A 98 1.99 -1.11 -11.61
N GLU A 99 2.31 -0.01 -10.93
CA GLU A 99 3.54 0.77 -11.19
C GLU A 99 4.81 -0.04 -10.95
N LEU A 100 4.86 -0.81 -9.85
CA LEU A 100 5.98 -1.67 -9.51
C LEU A 100 6.24 -2.76 -10.55
N THR A 101 5.19 -3.21 -11.25
CA THR A 101 5.29 -4.22 -12.31
C THR A 101 5.76 -3.60 -13.64
N ARG A 102 5.37 -2.35 -13.91
CA ARG A 102 5.62 -1.67 -15.20
C ARG A 102 6.93 -0.90 -15.24
N SER A 103 7.44 -0.46 -14.09
CA SER A 103 8.55 0.49 -14.00
C SER A 103 9.48 0.20 -12.82
N ILE A 104 10.67 0.81 -12.82
CA ILE A 104 11.60 0.74 -11.70
C ILE A 104 11.29 1.87 -10.73
N VAL A 105 10.59 1.52 -9.65
CA VAL A 105 10.28 2.43 -8.55
C VAL A 105 11.40 2.36 -7.50
N SER A 106 12.03 3.50 -7.20
CA SER A 106 13.08 3.58 -6.17
C SER A 106 12.55 3.99 -4.81
N GLU A 107 11.50 4.80 -4.75
CA GLU A 107 10.96 5.34 -3.51
C GLU A 107 9.43 5.39 -3.56
N VAL A 108 8.80 5.04 -2.44
CA VAL A 108 7.37 5.28 -2.17
C VAL A 108 7.28 6.17 -0.94
N VAL A 109 6.65 7.34 -1.07
CA VAL A 109 6.56 8.33 0.00
C VAL A 109 5.11 8.48 0.44
N ILE A 110 4.87 8.35 1.74
CA ILE A 110 3.58 8.55 2.39
C ILE A 110 3.66 9.84 3.21
N LEU A 111 2.81 10.82 2.86
CA LEU A 111 2.70 12.10 3.56
C LEU A 111 1.40 12.17 4.34
N PHE A 112 1.49 12.57 5.60
CA PHE A 112 0.34 12.92 6.43
C PHE A 112 0.31 14.44 6.63
N GLY A 113 -0.74 15.11 6.18
CA GLY A 113 -0.89 16.54 6.41
C GLY A 113 -2.07 17.18 5.67
N PRO A 114 -2.32 18.47 5.91
CA PRO A 114 -3.40 19.20 5.22
C PRO A 114 -3.19 19.27 3.70
N THR A 115 -1.94 19.44 3.27
CA THR A 115 -1.51 19.51 1.86
C THR A 115 -0.14 18.86 1.67
N PRO A 116 0.26 18.47 0.45
CA PRO A 116 1.60 17.92 0.19
C PRO A 116 2.77 18.85 0.50
N ILE A 117 2.56 20.17 0.45
CA ILE A 117 3.60 21.18 0.69
C ILE A 117 3.78 21.44 2.20
N CYS A 118 2.75 21.17 3.00
CA CYS A 118 2.76 21.35 4.45
C CYS A 118 2.49 20.02 5.18
N PRO A 119 3.33 18.97 4.98
CA PRO A 119 3.16 17.72 5.68
C PRO A 119 3.48 17.90 7.17
N LYS A 120 2.76 17.15 8.00
CA LYS A 120 3.07 17.00 9.43
C LYS A 120 4.10 15.90 9.64
N GLU A 121 4.01 14.83 8.85
CA GLU A 121 4.92 13.70 8.91
C GLU A 121 5.12 13.07 7.52
N VAL A 122 6.32 12.56 7.28
CA VAL A 122 6.71 11.87 6.05
C VAL A 122 7.34 10.52 6.37
N CYS A 123 6.84 9.47 5.73
CA CYS A 123 7.46 8.15 5.71
C CYS A 123 7.94 7.82 4.30
N THR A 124 9.23 7.59 4.13
CA THR A 124 9.83 7.21 2.84
C THR A 124 10.21 5.74 2.85
N ILE A 125 9.59 4.92 2.02
CA ILE A 125 9.99 3.54 1.80
C ILE A 125 10.95 3.53 0.61
N ARG A 126 12.22 3.16 0.84
CA ARG A 126 13.22 3.02 -0.21
C ARG A 126 13.26 1.57 -0.67
N LEU A 127 13.06 1.36 -1.97
CA LEU A 127 12.97 0.04 -2.56
C LEU A 127 14.34 -0.41 -3.08
N PRO A 128 14.67 -1.70 -2.94
CA PRO A 128 15.82 -2.27 -3.63
C PRO A 128 15.46 -2.54 -5.10
N LYS A 129 16.46 -2.90 -5.90
CA LYS A 129 16.21 -3.42 -7.24
C LYS A 129 15.40 -4.72 -7.16
N LEU A 130 14.15 -4.69 -7.60
CA LEU A 130 13.26 -5.85 -7.54
C LEU A 130 13.63 -6.92 -8.58
N ALA A 131 13.21 -8.15 -8.33
CA ALA A 131 13.39 -9.28 -9.23
C ALA A 131 12.28 -9.33 -10.29
N TYR A 132 12.50 -8.65 -11.42
CA TYR A 132 11.59 -8.67 -12.57
C TYR A 132 11.72 -9.97 -13.38
N GLY A 133 10.65 -10.38 -14.06
CA GLY A 133 10.64 -11.56 -14.95
C GLY A 133 10.46 -12.92 -14.25
N HIS A 134 10.13 -12.94 -12.96
CA HIS A 134 9.81 -14.16 -12.21
C HIS A 134 8.32 -14.52 -12.29
N PHE A 135 8.00 -15.81 -12.21
CA PHE A 135 6.62 -16.28 -12.08
C PHE A 135 6.13 -16.03 -10.64
N GLU A 136 5.37 -14.95 -10.46
CA GLU A 136 4.89 -14.49 -9.16
C GLU A 136 4.18 -15.58 -8.35
N GLU A 137 3.37 -16.41 -9.00
CA GLU A 137 2.62 -17.51 -8.38
C GLU A 137 3.52 -18.54 -7.67
N SER A 138 4.74 -18.75 -8.17
CA SER A 138 5.70 -19.70 -7.60
C SER A 138 6.27 -19.22 -6.27
N HIS A 139 6.15 -17.92 -5.97
CA HIS A 139 6.74 -17.29 -4.80
C HIS A 139 5.71 -16.93 -3.72
N VAL A 140 4.41 -17.06 -3.97
CA VAL A 140 3.32 -16.64 -3.06
C VAL A 140 3.39 -17.35 -1.71
N LYS A 141 3.69 -18.66 -1.70
CA LYS A 141 3.72 -19.46 -0.46
C LYS A 141 4.79 -18.99 0.51
N ASP A 142 5.97 -18.66 0.00
CA ASP A 142 7.07 -18.15 0.83
C ASP A 142 6.91 -16.63 1.10
N ALA A 143 6.25 -15.90 0.19
CA ALA A 143 6.04 -14.45 0.30
C ALA A 143 5.49 -14.03 1.67
N LEU A 144 4.43 -14.69 2.14
CA LEU A 144 3.78 -14.34 3.40
C LEU A 144 4.70 -14.48 4.61
N LYS A 145 5.52 -15.53 4.64
CA LYS A 145 6.49 -15.77 5.72
C LYS A 145 7.55 -14.67 5.75
N HIS A 146 8.09 -14.30 4.60
CA HIS A 146 9.12 -13.26 4.51
C HIS A 146 8.53 -11.86 4.72
N GLN A 147 7.30 -11.62 4.28
CA GLN A 147 6.55 -10.40 4.59
C GLN A 147 6.36 -10.23 6.10
N HIS A 148 5.93 -11.26 6.83
CA HIS A 148 5.80 -11.16 8.29
C HIS A 148 7.14 -10.89 8.99
N LYS A 149 8.24 -11.48 8.52
CA LYS A 149 9.59 -11.18 9.04
C LYS A 149 9.98 -9.73 8.79
N ALA A 150 9.71 -9.20 7.59
CA ALA A 150 9.99 -7.81 7.23
C ALA A 150 9.15 -6.83 8.08
N LEU A 151 7.84 -7.07 8.18
CA LEU A 151 6.94 -6.27 9.03
C LEU A 151 7.37 -6.29 10.49
N ARG A 152 7.82 -7.44 11.01
CA ARG A 152 8.36 -7.54 12.37
C ARG A 152 9.61 -6.67 12.56
N GLN A 153 10.53 -6.63 11.59
CA GLN A 153 11.70 -5.74 11.66
C GLN A 153 11.27 -4.27 11.71
N VAL A 154 10.29 -3.87 10.89
CA VAL A 154 9.73 -2.51 10.91
C VAL A 154 9.12 -2.19 12.27
N PHE A 155 8.17 -3.01 12.75
CA PHE A 155 7.36 -2.70 13.92
C PHE A 155 8.10 -2.82 15.25
N LEU A 156 9.19 -3.58 15.31
CA LEU A 156 10.06 -3.67 16.50
C LEU A 156 11.21 -2.67 16.47
N SER A 157 11.33 -1.85 15.42
CA SER A 157 12.36 -0.80 15.39
C SER A 157 12.01 0.32 16.38
N ASN A 158 13.04 0.86 17.05
CA ASN A 158 12.86 1.96 18.00
C ASN A 158 12.23 3.18 17.32
N ILE A 159 12.67 3.49 16.10
CA ILE A 159 12.13 4.61 15.32
C ILE A 159 10.64 4.44 15.07
N TRP A 160 10.18 3.24 14.67
CA TRP A 160 8.75 3.01 14.49
C TRP A 160 7.99 3.23 15.79
N MET A 161 8.46 2.66 16.90
CA MET A 161 7.85 2.81 18.22
C MET A 161 7.77 4.28 18.65
N ASP A 162 8.86 5.03 18.51
CA ASP A 162 8.92 6.48 18.80
C ASP A 162 7.96 7.29 17.91
N THR A 163 7.64 6.78 16.72
CA THR A 163 6.67 7.42 15.83
C THR A 163 5.23 7.10 16.21
N VAL A 164 4.95 5.95 16.84
CA VAL A 164 3.59 5.57 17.29
C VAL A 164 3.09 6.53 18.36
N ASP A 165 3.97 6.98 19.26
CA ASP A 165 3.61 7.91 20.34
C ASP A 165 3.27 9.33 19.82
N SER A 166 3.62 9.62 18.57
CA SER A 166 3.32 10.90 17.91
C SER A 166 1.99 10.83 17.16
N ALA A 167 0.88 10.79 17.90
CA ALA A 167 -0.46 10.80 17.31
C ALA A 167 -0.69 12.08 16.49
N ILE A 168 -0.99 11.93 15.21
CA ILE A 168 -1.31 13.05 14.32
C ILE A 168 -2.84 13.23 14.30
N PRO A 169 -3.36 14.46 14.45
CA PRO A 169 -4.77 14.71 14.19
C PRO A 169 -5.12 14.23 12.78
N CYS A 170 -6.20 13.46 12.69
CA CYS A 170 -6.81 12.99 11.46
C CYS A 170 -6.73 14.04 10.33
N THR A 171 -6.14 13.65 9.20
CA THR A 171 -5.75 14.57 8.12
C THR A 171 -5.78 13.84 6.76
N ASN A 172 -5.24 14.47 5.72
CA ASN A 172 -5.12 13.83 4.41
C ASN A 172 -3.83 13.01 4.35
N THR A 173 -3.91 11.87 3.69
CA THR A 173 -2.77 11.04 3.34
C THR A 173 -2.53 11.15 1.83
N TYR A 174 -1.28 11.40 1.45
CA TYR A 174 -0.86 11.47 0.05
C TYR A 174 0.21 10.42 -0.21
N ILE A 175 0.16 9.80 -1.40
CA ILE A 175 1.10 8.77 -1.82
C ILE A 175 1.84 9.28 -3.05
N PHE A 176 3.16 9.24 -2.98
CA PHE A 176 4.06 9.58 -4.07
C PHE A 176 4.96 8.41 -4.40
N ILE A 177 5.39 8.34 -5.65
CA ILE A 177 6.39 7.39 -6.10
C ILE A 177 7.48 8.11 -6.90
N LYS A 178 8.69 7.57 -6.84
CA LYS A 178 9.80 7.99 -7.68
C LYS A 178 10.17 6.83 -8.60
N LYS A 179 10.05 7.04 -9.91
CA LYS A 179 10.28 5.99 -10.92
C LYS A 179 11.03 6.50 -12.14
N ASP A 180 11.64 5.59 -12.90
CA ASP A 180 12.40 5.87 -14.12
C ASP A 180 11.52 6.11 -15.36
N ASP A 181 10.32 5.54 -15.38
CA ASP A 181 9.42 5.59 -16.52
C ASP A 181 8.61 6.89 -16.55
N ALA A 182 8.77 7.66 -17.63
CA ALA A 182 8.01 8.86 -17.91
C ALA A 182 6.53 8.58 -18.26
N SER A 183 6.16 7.31 -18.51
CA SER A 183 4.83 6.95 -18.96
C SER A 183 3.77 7.36 -17.93
N HIS A 184 2.80 8.13 -18.44
CA HIS A 184 1.64 8.52 -17.68
C HIS A 184 0.78 7.30 -17.43
N THR A 185 0.47 7.05 -16.17
CA THR A 185 -0.58 6.11 -15.82
C THR A 185 -1.80 6.87 -15.37
N LYS A 186 -2.94 6.19 -15.39
CA LYS A 186 -4.25 6.82 -15.15
C LYS A 186 -4.31 7.49 -13.77
N HIS A 187 -3.68 6.88 -12.77
CA HIS A 187 -3.82 7.25 -11.37
C HIS A 187 -2.58 7.91 -10.76
N PHE A 188 -1.38 7.70 -11.32
CA PHE A 188 -0.16 8.39 -10.89
C PHE A 188 0.23 9.46 -11.90
N LYS A 189 0.15 10.73 -11.46
CA LYS A 189 0.41 11.90 -12.30
C LYS A 189 1.79 12.48 -11.99
N PRO A 190 2.58 12.89 -13.00
CA PRO A 190 3.85 13.58 -12.75
C PRO A 190 3.66 14.81 -11.86
N CYS A 191 4.62 15.05 -10.99
CA CYS A 191 4.62 16.19 -10.07
C CYS A 191 6.04 16.72 -9.86
N ASP A 192 6.12 17.92 -9.28
CA ASP A 192 7.39 18.53 -8.93
C ASP A 192 8.11 17.71 -7.84
N PRO A 193 9.45 17.78 -7.78
CA PRO A 193 10.20 17.13 -6.72
C PRO A 193 9.73 17.55 -5.33
N LEU A 194 9.53 16.56 -4.47
CA LEU A 194 9.16 16.77 -3.09
C LEU A 194 10.24 17.58 -2.35
N ARG A 195 9.83 18.68 -1.74
CA ARG A 195 10.69 19.54 -0.92
C ARG A 195 9.96 19.85 0.38
N PHE A 196 10.57 19.49 1.50
CA PHE A 196 9.99 19.67 2.82
C PHE A 196 10.84 20.63 3.66
N GLN A 197 10.19 21.34 4.57
CA GLN A 197 10.88 22.16 5.56
C GLN A 197 11.58 21.25 6.59
N MET A 198 12.70 21.71 7.15
CA MET A 198 13.51 20.92 8.10
C MET A 198 12.78 20.56 9.41
N SER A 199 11.66 21.22 9.71
CA SER A 199 10.87 20.99 10.93
C SER A 199 9.83 19.87 10.83
N VAL A 200 9.72 19.23 9.66
CA VAL A 200 8.77 18.12 9.46
C VAL A 200 9.38 16.84 10.03
N LYS A 201 8.59 16.03 10.74
CA LYS A 201 9.04 14.71 11.21
C LYS A 201 9.19 13.77 10.01
N GLN A 202 10.38 13.21 9.82
CA GLN A 202 10.70 12.35 8.68
C GLN A 202 11.43 11.08 9.15
N TYR A 203 11.10 9.95 8.54
CA TYR A 203 11.83 8.70 8.69
C TYR A 203 11.74 7.88 7.41
N SER A 204 12.69 6.96 7.24
CA SER A 204 12.72 6.05 6.11
C SER A 204 12.69 4.58 6.54
N ILE A 205 12.10 3.75 5.69
CA ILE A 205 12.18 2.30 5.74
C ILE A 205 13.00 1.87 4.53
N ASN A 206 14.21 1.39 4.77
CA ASN A 206 15.14 0.98 3.74
C ASN A 206 15.01 -0.53 3.56
N LEU A 207 14.41 -0.94 2.44
CA LEU A 207 14.25 -2.34 2.10
C LEU A 207 15.49 -2.81 1.34
N THR A 208 16.09 -3.89 1.81
CA THR A 208 17.16 -4.60 1.11
C THR A 208 16.77 -6.07 0.99
N TRP A 209 17.19 -6.73 -0.10
CA TRP A 209 17.03 -8.16 -0.22
C TRP A 209 18.31 -8.78 -0.77
N GLU A 210 18.61 -9.97 -0.26
CA GLU A 210 19.79 -10.73 -0.63
C GLU A 210 19.37 -12.15 -0.97
N CYS A 211 19.71 -12.59 -2.19
CA CYS A 211 19.48 -13.95 -2.64
C CYS A 211 20.81 -14.72 -2.63
N SER A 212 20.98 -15.55 -1.62
CA SER A 212 22.12 -16.48 -1.49
C SER A 212 22.08 -17.63 -2.52
N LYS A 213 20.93 -17.86 -3.16
CA LYS A 213 20.72 -18.94 -4.13
C LYS A 213 20.82 -18.40 -5.55
N GLU A 214 21.63 -19.04 -6.39
CA GLU A 214 21.68 -18.78 -7.84
C GLU A 214 20.25 -18.76 -8.41
N SER A 215 19.94 -17.71 -9.16
CA SER A 215 18.63 -17.31 -9.67
C SER A 215 18.06 -18.27 -10.73
N LEU A 216 17.86 -19.54 -10.35
CA LEU A 216 17.34 -20.61 -11.20
C LEU A 216 15.90 -21.01 -10.86
N CYS A 217 15.25 -20.32 -9.90
CA CYS A 217 13.93 -20.73 -9.39
C CYS A 217 12.83 -20.82 -10.48
N CYS A 218 12.92 -20.02 -11.54
CA CYS A 218 11.94 -19.97 -12.62
C CYS A 218 12.46 -20.49 -13.97
N LYS A 219 13.76 -20.86 -14.07
CA LYS A 219 14.37 -21.31 -15.33
C LYS A 219 14.19 -22.82 -15.59
N ASN A 220 13.90 -23.61 -14.56
CA ASN A 220 13.78 -25.07 -14.63
C ASN A 220 12.33 -25.60 -14.55
N LEU A 221 11.32 -24.75 -14.79
CA LEU A 221 9.94 -25.20 -14.86
C LEU A 221 9.68 -25.88 -16.21
N THR A 222 9.78 -27.21 -16.27
CA THR A 222 9.27 -27.99 -17.41
C THR A 222 7.75 -27.88 -17.46
N VAL A 223 7.24 -27.07 -18.38
CA VAL A 223 5.82 -27.04 -18.71
C VAL A 223 5.47 -28.35 -19.40
N PHE A 224 4.87 -29.30 -18.68
CA PHE A 224 4.19 -30.43 -19.31
C PHE A 224 2.91 -29.93 -19.95
N CYS A 225 2.99 -29.57 -21.23
CA CYS A 225 1.82 -29.26 -22.04
C CYS A 225 1.27 -30.58 -22.58
N GLU A 226 0.16 -31.09 -22.03
CA GLU A 226 -0.61 -32.11 -22.74
C GLU A 226 -1.11 -31.51 -24.06
N LYS A 227 -0.91 -32.28 -25.13
CA LYS A 227 -0.96 -31.85 -26.52
C LYS A 227 -2.20 -31.03 -26.87
N SER A 228 -2.00 -29.76 -27.22
CA SER A 228 -2.66 -29.17 -28.38
C SER A 228 -1.71 -28.14 -28.99
N GLN A 229 -1.35 -28.38 -30.25
CA GLN A 229 -0.45 -27.55 -31.03
C GLN A 229 -0.99 -26.13 -31.13
N SER A 230 -0.35 -25.20 -30.42
CA SER A 230 -0.29 -23.80 -30.85
C SER A 230 1.08 -23.26 -30.49
N HIS A 231 1.72 -22.63 -31.46
CA HIS A 231 3.05 -22.04 -31.35
C HIS A 231 3.08 -20.99 -30.23
N ILE A 232 3.56 -21.38 -29.04
CA ILE A 232 3.89 -20.42 -27.99
C ILE A 232 5.17 -19.73 -28.42
N ARG A 233 5.03 -18.49 -28.92
CA ARG A 233 6.15 -17.57 -29.05
C ARG A 233 6.73 -17.37 -27.66
N GLN A 234 7.98 -17.77 -27.49
CA GLN A 234 8.83 -17.27 -26.40
C GLN A 234 8.97 -15.77 -26.59
N ASN A 235 8.04 -14.99 -26.03
CA ASN A 235 8.31 -13.60 -25.73
C ASN A 235 9.12 -13.59 -24.44
N GLU A 236 10.43 -13.78 -24.58
CA GLU A 236 11.37 -13.19 -23.65
C GLU A 236 11.13 -11.69 -23.69
N VAL A 237 10.26 -11.19 -22.82
CA VAL A 237 10.29 -9.78 -22.45
C VAL A 237 11.46 -9.66 -21.49
N GLU A 238 12.67 -9.73 -22.03
CA GLU A 238 13.81 -9.06 -21.41
C GLU A 238 13.42 -7.59 -21.37
N LEU A 239 12.91 -7.15 -20.22
CA LEU A 239 12.88 -5.73 -19.89
C LEU A 239 14.35 -5.33 -19.69
N SER A 240 15.06 -5.11 -20.81
CA SER A 240 16.39 -4.53 -20.88
C SER A 240 16.30 -3.05 -20.54
N VAL A 241 15.87 -2.74 -19.31
CA VAL A 241 15.84 -1.37 -18.81
C VAL A 241 17.24 -1.04 -18.33
N LEU A 242 18.02 -0.48 -19.25
CA LEU A 242 19.15 0.36 -18.87
C LEU A 242 18.62 1.41 -17.89
N PRO A 243 19.22 1.58 -16.70
CA PRO A 243 18.80 2.61 -15.76
C PRO A 243 18.92 3.95 -16.48
N THR A 244 17.79 4.54 -16.83
CA THR A 244 17.77 5.89 -17.37
C THR A 244 17.94 6.78 -16.15
N ASP A 245 19.00 7.58 -16.10
CA ASP A 245 19.36 8.46 -14.96
C ASP A 245 18.27 9.50 -14.57
N LYS A 246 17.13 9.48 -15.24
CA LYS A 246 16.06 10.47 -15.09
C LYS A 246 14.87 9.88 -14.35
N GLN A 247 15.03 9.66 -13.04
CA GLN A 247 13.89 9.38 -12.17
C GLN A 247 13.02 10.63 -11.98
N MET A 248 11.70 10.47 -12.08
CA MET A 248 10.72 11.53 -11.90
C MET A 248 9.75 11.19 -10.76
N TRP A 249 9.15 12.23 -10.18
CA TRP A 249 8.17 12.10 -9.11
C TRP A 249 6.75 12.05 -9.66
N TYR A 250 5.95 11.15 -9.10
CA TYR A 250 4.55 10.99 -9.42
C TYR A 250 3.72 10.98 -8.14
N GLN A 251 2.54 11.58 -8.21
CA GLN A 251 1.57 11.62 -7.13
C GLN A 251 0.33 10.79 -7.49
N PHE A 252 -0.15 9.99 -6.54
CA PHE A 252 -1.47 9.39 -6.65
C PHE A 252 -2.55 10.48 -6.70
N GLU A 253 -3.46 10.39 -7.67
CA GLU A 253 -4.40 11.47 -8.01
C GLU A 253 -5.32 11.88 -6.85
N TYR A 254 -5.63 10.95 -5.95
CA TYR A 254 -6.55 11.21 -4.83
C TYR A 254 -5.81 11.29 -3.50
N SER A 255 -6.26 12.20 -2.64
CA SER A 255 -5.87 12.19 -1.23
C SER A 255 -6.79 11.26 -0.44
N ILE A 256 -6.22 10.39 0.38
CA ILE A 256 -6.98 9.52 1.28
C ILE A 256 -7.31 10.33 2.53
N LYS A 257 -8.60 10.59 2.79
CA LYS A 257 -9.03 11.38 3.95
C LYS A 257 -9.30 10.48 5.15
N GLY A 258 -8.54 10.65 6.23
CA GLY A 258 -8.81 9.95 7.47
C GLY A 258 -10.20 10.29 8.03
N PHE A 259 -10.68 9.46 8.95
CA PHE A 259 -11.89 9.76 9.74
C PHE A 259 -11.72 9.38 11.21
N LYS A 260 -12.60 9.92 12.05
CA LYS A 260 -12.69 9.58 13.48
C LYS A 260 -14.00 8.86 13.74
N ASN A 261 -14.02 8.08 14.81
CA ASN A 261 -15.25 7.47 15.29
C ASN A 261 -16.26 8.55 15.70
N VAL A 262 -17.54 8.29 15.46
CA VAL A 262 -18.67 9.17 15.82
C VAL A 262 -19.58 8.41 16.76
N TYR A 263 -20.13 9.08 17.78
CA TYR A 263 -21.07 8.46 18.71
C TYR A 263 -22.50 8.95 18.46
N VAL A 264 -23.44 8.00 18.46
CA VAL A 264 -24.87 8.24 18.32
C VAL A 264 -25.55 7.57 19.51
N ASN A 265 -26.26 8.35 20.33
CA ASN A 265 -26.96 7.84 21.53
C ASN A 265 -26.06 7.01 22.47
N LYS A 266 -24.80 7.45 22.66
CA LYS A 266 -23.75 6.76 23.46
C LYS A 266 -23.24 5.43 22.87
N SER A 267 -23.72 5.02 21.70
CA SER A 267 -23.16 3.91 20.93
C SER A 267 -22.21 4.42 19.86
N ALA A 268 -21.13 3.71 19.57
CA ALA A 268 -20.28 4.06 18.44
C ALA A 268 -21.05 3.82 17.14
N ALA A 269 -20.91 4.72 16.16
CA ALA A 269 -21.59 4.61 14.87
C ALA A 269 -21.22 3.32 14.14
N CYS A 270 -20.02 2.78 14.41
CA CYS A 270 -19.56 1.52 13.87
C CYS A 270 -20.27 0.27 14.41
N ASP A 271 -20.80 0.34 15.64
CA ASP A 271 -21.59 -0.74 16.25
C ASP A 271 -23.00 -0.80 15.64
N LEU A 272 -23.39 0.27 14.96
CA LEU A 272 -24.67 0.45 14.29
C LEU A 272 -24.58 0.22 12.77
N TRP A 273 -23.44 -0.25 12.28
CA TRP A 273 -23.25 -0.65 10.89
C TRP A 273 -23.89 -2.00 10.57
#